data_AF-A0A0L0T400-F1
#
_entry.id   AF-A0A0L0T400-F1
#
_cell.length_a   1.000
_cell.length_b   1.000
_cell.length_c   1.000
_cell.angle_alpha   90.00
_cell.angle_beta   90.00
_cell.angle_gamma   90.00
#
_symmetry.space_group_name_H-M   'P 1'
#
loop_
_entity.id
_entity.type
_entity.pdbx_description
1 polymer ?
#
loop_
_entity_poly.entity_id
_entity_poly.type
_entity_poly.pdbx_seq_one_letter_code
_entity_poly.pdbx_strand_id
1 'polypeptide(L)'
;MNLSVHSTRWAVFIISMLTALAGIVLIVLGIYTLNDTTTTLGSRTIPVMMLVLGCLVFLVSFLGCFGTISESHAILYAFMIGLLALVGIQLVIAVIALANKGAVDSLMDEAWQKAYDEHPRVLRDVQEEACICLLLTSLMT
;
A
#
# COMPACT_ATOMS: atom_id res chain seq x y z
N MET A 1 -9.79 -29.72 -16.08
CA MET A 1 -8.79 -28.94 -15.31
C MET A 1 -8.46 -27.56 -15.90
N ASN A 2 -9.06 -27.14 -17.03
CA ASN A 2 -8.80 -25.82 -17.64
C ASN A 2 -9.72 -24.67 -17.17
N LEU A 3 -10.76 -24.91 -16.36
CA LEU A 3 -11.68 -23.85 -15.92
C LEU A 3 -11.23 -23.09 -14.65
N SER A 4 -10.44 -23.71 -13.75
CA SER A 4 -10.01 -23.07 -12.49
C SER A 4 -8.98 -21.95 -12.71
N VAL A 5 -8.10 -22.11 -13.70
CA VAL A 5 -7.09 -21.11 -14.08
C VAL A 5 -7.68 -19.87 -14.76
N HIS A 6 -8.88 -19.95 -15.35
CA HIS A 6 -9.56 -18.78 -15.88
C HIS A 6 -10.11 -17.89 -14.75
N SER A 7 -10.71 -18.47 -13.71
CA SER A 7 -11.32 -17.70 -12.62
C SER A 7 -10.28 -16.94 -11.78
N THR A 8 -9.12 -17.55 -11.53
CA THR A 8 -8.03 -16.93 -10.77
C THR A 8 -7.43 -15.71 -11.48
N ARG A 9 -7.25 -15.78 -12.80
CA ARG A 9 -6.72 -14.64 -13.59
C ARG A 9 -7.62 -13.42 -13.54
N TRP A 10 -8.94 -13.63 -13.64
CA TRP A 10 -9.92 -12.54 -13.57
C TRP A 10 -10.04 -11.97 -12.14
N ALA A 11 -9.94 -12.81 -11.11
CA ALA A 11 -9.94 -12.36 -9.73
C ALA A 11 -8.72 -11.46 -9.41
N VAL A 12 -7.52 -11.91 -9.80
CA VAL A 12 -6.28 -11.14 -9.60
C VAL A 12 -6.32 -9.81 -10.36
N PHE A 13 -6.90 -9.80 -11.55
CA PHE A 13 -7.08 -8.58 -12.34
C PHE A 13 -8.00 -7.55 -11.64
N ILE A 14 -9.16 -7.98 -11.15
CA ILE A 14 -10.12 -7.10 -10.46
C ILE A 14 -9.53 -6.55 -9.16
N ILE A 15 -8.90 -7.41 -8.34
CA ILE A 15 -8.29 -6.99 -7.08
C ILE A 15 -7.15 -6.00 -7.34
N SER A 16 -6.27 -6.29 -8.31
CA SER A 16 -5.16 -5.39 -8.65
C SER A 16 -5.65 -4.02 -9.13
N MET A 17 -6.78 -3.96 -9.84
CA MET A 17 -7.44 -2.73 -10.27
C MET A 17 -8.02 -1.92 -9.11
N LEU A 18 -8.73 -2.57 -8.18
CA LEU A 18 -9.24 -1.91 -6.97
C LEU A 18 -8.10 -1.36 -6.11
N THR A 19 -7.03 -2.14 -5.95
CA THR A 19 -5.82 -1.70 -5.23
C THR A 19 -5.10 -0.56 -5.97
N ALA A 20 -5.11 -0.53 -7.30
CA ALA A 20 -4.54 0.58 -8.08
C ALA A 20 -5.33 1.87 -7.86
N LEU A 21 -6.66 1.79 -7.87
CA LEU A 21 -7.55 2.91 -7.55
C LEU A 21 -7.29 3.46 -6.14
N ALA A 22 -7.16 2.57 -5.15
CA ALA A 22 -6.80 2.96 -3.79
C ALA A 22 -5.43 3.66 -3.74
N GLY A 23 -4.41 3.13 -4.43
CA GLY A 23 -3.08 3.77 -4.53
C GLY A 23 -3.12 5.18 -5.12
N ILE A 24 -3.92 5.40 -6.17
CA ILE A 24 -4.12 6.72 -6.77
C ILE A 24 -4.76 7.69 -5.77
N VAL A 25 -5.79 7.25 -5.04
CA VAL A 25 -6.45 8.06 -4.00
C VAL A 25 -5.45 8.46 -2.90
N LEU A 26 -4.60 7.52 -2.45
CA LEU A 26 -3.56 7.81 -1.45
C LEU A 26 -2.54 8.84 -1.94
N ILE A 27 -2.13 8.79 -3.21
CA ILE A 27 -1.20 9.78 -3.80
C ILE A 27 -1.87 11.17 -3.84
N VAL A 28 -3.13 11.25 -4.26
CA VAL A 28 -3.86 12.53 -4.33
C VAL A 28 -4.04 13.14 -2.94
N LEU A 29 -4.40 12.33 -1.93
CA LEU A 29 -4.51 12.79 -0.54
C LEU A 29 -3.15 13.25 0.02
N GLY A 30 -2.07 12.55 -0.29
CA GLY A 30 -0.72 12.96 0.09
C GLY A 30 -0.37 14.35 -0.47
N ILE A 31 -0.61 14.59 -1.76
CA ILE A 31 -0.35 15.89 -2.40
C ILE A 31 -1.26 16.98 -1.83
N TYR A 32 -2.54 16.68 -1.61
CA TYR A 32 -3.50 17.64 -1.05
C TYR A 32 -3.06 18.12 0.33
N THR A 33 -2.69 17.19 1.21
CA THR A 33 -2.22 17.48 2.57
C THR A 33 -0.85 18.16 2.62
N LEU A 34 -0.01 18.01 1.58
CA LEU A 34 1.27 18.72 1.42
C LEU A 34 1.08 20.19 1.01
N ASN A 35 0.00 20.49 0.27
CA ASN A 35 -0.27 21.84 -0.25
C ASN A 35 -0.99 22.73 0.77
N ASP A 36 -1.60 22.14 1.79
CA ASP A 36 -2.20 22.89 2.90
C ASP A 36 -1.09 23.44 3.82
N THR A 37 -0.78 24.73 3.67
CA THR A 37 0.34 25.44 4.31
C THR A 37 0.22 25.59 5.84
N THR A 38 -0.81 25.03 6.46
CA THR A 38 -1.11 25.13 7.90
C THR A 38 -0.45 24.03 8.73
N THR A 39 0.17 23.03 8.10
CA THR A 39 0.77 21.89 8.80
C THR A 39 2.19 22.21 9.28
N THR A 40 2.32 22.27 10.61
CA THR A 40 3.58 22.40 11.35
C THR A 40 4.58 21.32 10.93
N LEU A 41 5.88 21.61 11.05
CA LEU A 41 7.00 20.82 10.54
C LEU A 41 7.01 19.33 10.96
N GLY A 42 6.28 18.93 12.01
CA GLY A 42 6.07 17.53 12.41
C GLY A 42 5.08 16.75 11.52
N SER A 43 4.04 17.42 11.03
CA SER A 43 2.96 16.83 10.23
C SER A 43 3.35 16.55 8.77
N ARG A 44 4.54 16.96 8.30
CA ARG A 44 4.99 16.67 6.91
C ARG A 44 5.48 15.25 6.71
N THR A 45 5.91 14.57 7.77
CA THR A 45 6.45 13.20 7.69
C THR A 45 5.37 12.20 7.29
N ILE A 46 4.16 12.36 7.83
CA ILE A 46 3.01 11.48 7.60
C ILE A 46 2.57 11.47 6.11
N PRO A 47 2.28 12.61 5.47
CA PRO A 47 1.85 12.64 4.07
C PRO A 47 2.96 12.21 3.10
N VAL A 48 4.23 12.43 3.44
CA VAL A 48 5.35 11.90 2.65
C VAL A 48 5.39 10.38 2.70
N MET A 49 5.23 9.77 3.87
CA MET A 49 5.17 8.30 4.01
C MET A 49 3.94 7.72 3.31
N MET A 50 2.80 8.40 3.38
CA MET A 50 1.57 8.01 2.68
C MET A 50 1.73 8.05 1.15
N LEU A 51 2.46 9.05 0.63
CA LEU A 51 2.78 9.17 -0.80
C LEU A 51 3.75 8.08 -1.27
N VAL A 52 4.78 7.77 -0.46
CA VAL A 52 5.72 6.67 -0.75
C VAL A 52 4.99 5.34 -0.77
N LEU A 53 4.14 5.06 0.22
CA LEU A 53 3.32 3.86 0.26
C LEU A 53 2.35 3.78 -0.94
N GLY A 54 1.69 4.88 -1.29
CA GLY A 54 0.81 4.95 -2.47
C GLY A 54 1.54 4.59 -3.77
N CYS A 55 2.75 5.12 -3.96
CA CYS A 55 3.61 4.77 -5.10
C CYS A 55 4.01 3.29 -5.12
N LEU A 56 4.36 2.70 -3.97
CA LEU A 56 4.70 1.28 -3.87
C LEU A 56 3.51 0.39 -4.23
N VAL A 57 2.34 0.70 -3.67
CA VAL A 57 1.09 -0.03 -3.93
C VAL A 57 0.69 0.07 -5.42
N PHE A 58 0.83 1.25 -6.02
CA PHE A 58 0.57 1.45 -7.44
C PHE A 58 1.52 0.62 -8.33
N LEU A 59 2.81 0.58 -8.00
CA LEU A 59 3.79 -0.25 -8.69
C LEU A 59 3.43 -1.74 -8.57
N VAL A 60 3.11 -2.21 -7.36
CA VAL A 60 2.70 -3.61 -7.11
C VAL A 60 1.44 -3.96 -7.91
N SER A 61 0.44 -3.07 -7.96
CA SER A 61 -0.77 -3.28 -8.78
C SER A 61 -0.49 -3.37 -10.28
N PHE A 62 0.37 -2.50 -10.81
CA PHE A 62 0.80 -2.56 -12.20
C PHE A 62 1.48 -3.90 -12.49
N LEU A 63 2.38 -4.33 -11.61
CA LEU A 63 3.15 -5.55 -11.75
C LEU A 63 2.28 -6.82 -11.59
N GLY A 64 1.25 -6.77 -10.74
CA GLY A 64 0.25 -7.84 -10.61
C GLY A 64 -0.55 -8.08 -11.89
N CYS A 65 -0.86 -7.02 -12.63
CA CYS A 65 -1.51 -7.13 -13.94
C CYS A 65 -0.56 -7.71 -15.01
N PHE A 66 0.72 -7.30 -15.01
CA PHE A 66 1.72 -7.79 -15.97
C PHE A 66 2.20 -9.23 -15.70
N GLY A 67 2.22 -9.67 -14.44
CA GLY A 67 2.62 -11.03 -14.06
C GLY A 67 1.71 -12.14 -14.62
N THR A 68 0.48 -11.80 -15.00
CA THR A 68 -0.48 -12.75 -15.57
C THR A 68 -0.31 -12.94 -17.08
N ILE A 69 0.31 -11.96 -17.76
CA ILE A 69 0.42 -11.90 -19.24
C ILE A 69 1.82 -12.25 -19.76
N SER A 70 2.85 -12.18 -18.92
CA SER A 70 4.23 -12.26 -19.41
C SER A 70 4.78 -13.70 -19.45
N GLU A 71 4.78 -14.29 -20.64
CA GLU A 71 5.55 -15.49 -20.99
C GLU A 71 7.03 -15.16 -21.31
N SER A 72 7.39 -13.87 -21.35
CA SER A 72 8.76 -13.40 -21.63
C SER A 72 9.58 -13.15 -20.36
N HIS A 73 10.65 -13.94 -20.18
CA HIS A 73 11.53 -13.91 -19.01
C HIS A 73 12.19 -12.56 -18.69
N ALA A 74 12.36 -11.65 -19.67
CA ALA A 74 13.08 -10.40 -19.48
C ALA A 74 12.34 -9.38 -18.59
N ILE A 75 11.03 -9.23 -18.76
CA ILE A 75 10.22 -8.28 -17.97
C ILE A 75 10.05 -8.78 -16.53
N LEU A 76 9.90 -10.11 -16.37
CA LEU A 76 9.81 -10.75 -15.06
C LEU A 76 11.10 -10.58 -14.25
N TYR A 77 12.26 -10.58 -14.92
CA TYR A 77 13.56 -10.42 -14.27
C TYR A 77 13.79 -8.99 -13.76
N ALA A 78 13.44 -7.99 -14.58
CA ALA A 78 13.49 -6.58 -14.16
C ALA A 78 12.52 -6.31 -12.99
N PHE A 79 11.35 -6.96 -12.99
CA PHE A 79 10.39 -6.92 -11.89
C PHE A 79 10.97 -7.50 -10.59
N MET A 80 11.60 -8.67 -10.66
CA MET A 80 12.24 -9.30 -9.51
C MET A 80 13.30 -8.39 -8.85
N ILE A 81 14.14 -7.75 -9.67
CA ILE A 81 15.16 -6.82 -9.17
C ILE A 81 14.52 -5.59 -8.53
N GLY A 82 13.46 -5.04 -9.14
CA GLY A 82 12.73 -3.91 -8.58
C GLY A 82 12.12 -4.23 -7.22
N LEU A 83 11.41 -5.36 -7.10
CA LEU A 83 10.84 -5.78 -5.81
C LEU A 83 11.91 -6.07 -4.76
N LEU A 84 13.02 -6.70 -5.14
CA LEU A 84 14.11 -6.98 -4.21
C LEU A 84 14.70 -5.69 -3.64
N ALA A 85 14.88 -4.67 -4.47
CA ALA A 85 15.32 -3.35 -4.03
C ALA A 85 14.31 -2.69 -3.08
N LEU A 86 13.01 -2.77 -3.40
CA LEU A 86 11.94 -2.23 -2.55
C LEU A 86 11.87 -2.92 -1.19
N VAL A 87 11.94 -4.25 -1.15
CA VAL A 87 11.97 -5.03 0.10
C VAL A 87 13.23 -4.70 0.91
N GLY A 88 14.37 -4.52 0.26
CA GLY A 88 15.60 -4.07 0.90
C GLY A 88 15.43 -2.73 1.61
N ILE A 89 14.87 -1.74 0.92
CA ILE A 89 14.58 -0.42 1.51
C ILE A 89 13.58 -0.54 2.66
N GLN A 90 12.51 -1.33 2.49
CA GLN A 90 11.50 -1.52 3.53
C GLN A 90 12.08 -2.16 4.80
N LEU A 91 13.03 -3.09 4.65
CA LEU A 91 13.77 -3.68 5.77
C LEU A 91 14.59 -2.63 6.52
N VAL A 92 15.29 -1.75 5.81
CA VAL A 92 16.05 -0.66 6.45
C VAL A 92 15.12 0.27 7.22
N ILE A 93 14.01 0.68 6.62
CA ILE A 93 13.00 1.52 7.27
C ILE A 93 12.42 0.82 8.51
N ALA A 94 12.10 -0.47 8.42
CA ALA A 94 11.55 -1.25 9.53
C ALA A 94 12.51 -1.32 10.71
N VAL A 95 13.81 -1.55 10.47
CA VAL A 95 14.83 -1.57 11.53
C VAL A 95 14.94 -0.20 12.21
N ILE A 96 14.94 0.89 11.42
CA ILE A 96 15.01 2.26 11.95
C ILE A 96 13.75 2.62 12.75
N ALA A 97 12.57 2.20 12.27
CA ALA A 97 11.28 2.39 12.93
C ALA A 97 11.22 1.65 14.27
N LEU A 98 11.70 0.40 14.32
CA LEU A 98 11.78 -0.38 15.55
C LEU A 98 12.78 0.19 16.56
N ALA A 99 13.86 0.83 16.08
CA ALA A 99 14.79 1.54 16.95
C ALA A 99 14.20 2.84 17.52
N ASN A 100 13.28 3.49 16.81
CA ASN A 100 12.67 4.76 17.18
C ASN A 100 11.15 4.65 17.37
N LYS A 101 10.71 3.67 18.18
CA LYS A 101 9.27 3.41 18.42
C LYS A 101 8.49 4.67 18.82
N GLY A 102 9.06 5.49 19.70
CA GLY A 102 8.39 6.70 20.20
C GLY A 102 8.03 7.72 19.11
N ALA A 103 8.88 7.86 18.09
CA ALA A 103 8.58 8.74 16.96
C ALA A 103 7.49 8.12 16.08
N VAL A 104 7.55 6.81 15.84
CA VAL A 104 6.56 6.10 15.02
C VAL A 104 5.17 6.11 15.66
N ASP A 105 5.08 5.87 16.97
CA ASP A 105 3.81 5.87 17.70
C ASP A 105 3.14 7.25 17.64
N SER A 106 3.90 8.33 17.89
CA SER A 106 3.36 9.69 17.80
C SER A 106 2.88 10.07 16.39
N LEU A 107 3.57 9.61 15.36
CA LEU A 107 3.19 9.84 13.97
C LEU A 107 1.94 9.03 13.59
N MET A 108 1.79 7.83 14.14
CA MET A 108 0.62 6.97 13.92
C MET A 108 -0.63 7.57 14.58
N ASP A 109 -0.51 8.04 15.83
CA ASP A 109 -1.63 8.65 16.56
C ASP A 109 -2.10 9.95 15.89
N GLU A 110 -1.18 10.80 15.45
CA GLU A 110 -1.50 12.03 14.72
C GLU A 110 -2.16 11.73 13.36
N ALA A 111 -1.67 10.71 12.64
CA ALA A 111 -2.29 10.26 11.40
C ALA A 111 -3.71 9.72 11.62
N TRP A 112 -3.91 8.97 12.70
CA TRP A 112 -5.20 8.39 13.06
C TRP A 112 -6.23 9.45 13.43
N GLN A 113 -5.82 10.44 14.25
CA GLN A 113 -6.68 11.56 14.60
C GLN A 113 -7.07 12.39 13.37
N LYS A 114 -6.11 12.68 12.48
CA LYS A 114 -6.37 13.44 11.26
C LYS A 114 -7.32 12.71 10.30
N ALA A 115 -7.15 11.39 10.13
CA ALA A 115 -8.05 10.59 9.32
C ALA A 115 -9.47 10.51 9.90
N TYR A 116 -9.60 10.46 11.23
CA TYR A 116 -10.89 10.44 11.93
C TYR A 116 -11.66 11.74 11.74
N ASP A 117 -10.99 12.89 11.85
CA ASP A 117 -11.60 14.21 11.72
C ASP A 117 -12.04 14.54 10.29
N GLU A 118 -11.28 14.09 9.28
CA GLU A 118 -11.54 14.47 7.89
C GLU A 118 -12.69 13.63 7.27
N HIS A 119 -12.68 12.30 7.40
CA HIS A 119 -13.72 11.42 6.82
C HIS A 119 -13.97 10.11 7.62
N PRO A 120 -14.96 10.07 8.54
CA PRO A 120 -15.22 8.89 9.39
C PRO A 120 -15.75 7.65 8.65
N ARG A 121 -16.11 7.76 7.36
CA ARG A 121 -16.65 6.63 6.58
C ARG A 121 -15.55 5.70 6.05
N VAL A 122 -14.36 6.23 5.74
CA VAL A 122 -13.26 5.48 5.14
C VAL A 122 -12.65 4.48 6.14
N LEU A 123 -12.60 4.85 7.43
CA LEU A 123 -12.11 3.95 8.49
C LEU A 123 -12.97 2.68 8.65
N ARG A 124 -14.27 2.77 8.39
CA ARG A 124 -15.18 1.61 8.51
C ARG A 124 -14.93 0.58 7.40
N ASP A 125 -14.60 1.05 6.20
CA ASP A 125 -14.28 0.19 5.06
C ASP A 125 -12.90 -0.48 5.24
N VAL A 126 -11.91 0.25 5.78
CA VAL A 126 -10.59 -0.32 6.15
C VAL A 126 -10.71 -1.37 7.25
N GLN A 127 -11.60 -1.16 8.24
CA GLN A 127 -11.82 -2.13 9.33
C GLN A 127 -12.47 -3.44 8.83
N GLU A 128 -13.36 -3.35 7.83
CA GLU A 128 -13.94 -4.54 7.18
C GLU A 128 -12.90 -5.30 6.34
N GLU A 129 -12.05 -4.61 5.58
CA GLU A 129 -10.98 -5.25 4.80
C GLU A 129 -9.87 -5.87 5.67
N ALA A 130 -9.52 -5.22 6.79
CA ALA A 130 -8.53 -5.74 7.73
C ALA A 130 -8.98 -7.06 8.38
N CYS A 131 -10.27 -7.19 8.69
CA CYS A 131 -10.84 -8.42 9.26
C CYS A 131 -10.77 -9.58 8.26
N ILE A 132 -11.01 -9.31 6.97
CA ILE A 132 -10.91 -10.31 5.90
C ILE A 132 -9.46 -10.74 5.64
N CYS A 133 -8.50 -9.80 5.62
CA CYS A 133 -7.08 -10.13 5.42
C CYS A 133 -6.51 -10.95 6.58
N LEU A 134 -6.86 -10.63 7.84
CA LEU A 134 -6.40 -11.40 9.00
C LEU A 134 -7.00 -12.82 9.02
N LEU A 135 -8.28 -12.96 8.65
CA LEU A 135 -8.94 -14.26 8.50
C LEU A 135 -8.28 -15.13 7.42
N LEU A 136 -8.00 -14.57 6.24
CA LEU A 136 -7.32 -15.29 5.16
C LEU A 136 -5.89 -15.70 5.52
N THR A 137 -5.16 -14.84 6.22
CA THR A 137 -3.79 -15.14 6.66
C THR A 137 -3.78 -16.28 7.69
N SER A 138 -4.76 -16.30 8.62
CA SER A 138 -4.91 -17.37 9.62
C SER A 138 -5.45 -18.70 9.08
N LEU A 139 -6.11 -18.70 7.92
CA LEU A 139 -6.65 -19.90 7.27
C LEU A 139 -5.63 -20.58 6.34
N MET A 140 -4.58 -19.85 5.94
CA MET A 140 -3.55 -20.30 4.99
C MET A 140 -2.21 -20.64 5.66
N THR A 141 -2.05 -20.33 6.95
CA THR A 141 -1.02 -20.88 7.87
C THR A 141 -1.57 -22.06 8.65
#